data_AF-A0A8B5UGG7-F1
#
_entry.id   AF-A0A8B5UGG7-F1
#
_cell.length_a   1.000
_cell.length_b   1.000
_cell.length_c   1.000
_cell.angle_alpha   90.00
_cell.angle_beta   90.00
_cell.angle_gamma   90.00
#
_symmetry.space_group_name_H-M   'P 1'
#
loop_
_entity.id
_entity.type
_entity.pdbx_description
1 polymer ?
#
loop_
_entity_poly.entity_id
_entity_poly.type
_entity_poly.pdbx_seq_one_letter_code
_entity_poly.pdbx_strand_id
1 'polypeptide(L)'
;MKYSNEQIVKALLLAPLPLLFLTTVLFIAVNHEYSLYSIFVVLVGHGLIYLAYCILTVPFSYIFSILLNRYNSLNLLTICITSLIIATPFFILLGWGHTGKIAEDWWKMYTNTWASFLALFPGLCYWLFLINLKDKE
;
A
#
# COMPACT_ATOMS: atom_id res chain seq x y z
N MET A 1 -11.85 -17.04 -13.94
CA MET A 1 -11.11 -16.07 -13.11
C MET A 1 -9.90 -16.79 -12.54
N LYS A 2 -8.74 -16.15 -12.52
CA LYS A 2 -7.46 -16.79 -12.16
C LYS A 2 -7.27 -16.94 -10.65
N TYR A 3 -7.78 -15.98 -9.87
CA TYR A 3 -7.71 -15.96 -8.41
C TYR A 3 -9.10 -15.91 -7.80
N SER A 4 -9.29 -16.49 -6.61
CA SER A 4 -10.56 -16.41 -5.87
C SER A 4 -10.72 -15.06 -5.18
N ASN A 5 -11.96 -14.69 -4.85
CA ASN A 5 -12.23 -13.44 -4.12
C ASN A 5 -11.56 -13.43 -2.74
N GLU A 6 -11.56 -14.58 -2.06
CA GLU A 6 -10.91 -14.74 -0.76
C GLU A 6 -9.39 -14.54 -0.85
N GLN A 7 -8.76 -15.11 -1.89
CA GLN A 7 -7.33 -14.92 -2.16
C GLN A 7 -7.00 -13.45 -2.39
N ILE A 8 -7.81 -12.74 -3.19
CA ILE A 8 -7.63 -11.30 -3.46
C ILE A 8 -7.73 -10.49 -2.15
N VAL A 9 -8.78 -10.72 -1.35
CA VAL A 9 -8.97 -9.99 -0.09
C VAL A 9 -7.83 -10.25 0.89
N LYS A 10 -7.45 -11.51 1.09
CA LYS A 10 -6.32 -11.88 1.97
C LYS A 10 -5.02 -11.21 1.52
N ALA A 11 -4.70 -11.30 0.22
CA ALA A 11 -3.48 -10.70 -0.32
C ALA A 11 -3.47 -9.17 -0.17
N LEU A 12 -4.61 -8.49 -0.37
CA LEU A 12 -4.74 -7.04 -0.16
C LEU A 12 -4.55 -6.63 1.31
N LEU A 13 -5.10 -7.39 2.25
CA LEU A 13 -4.93 -7.12 3.69
C LEU A 13 -3.47 -7.33 4.15
N LEU A 14 -2.76 -8.29 3.56
CA LEU A 14 -1.37 -8.56 3.90
C LEU A 14 -0.38 -7.60 3.22
N ALA A 15 -0.75 -7.03 2.08
CA ALA A 15 0.10 -6.19 1.23
C ALA A 15 0.88 -5.06 1.96
N PRO A 16 0.30 -4.26 2.88
CA PRO A 16 1.03 -3.18 3.53
C PRO A 16 1.94 -3.67 4.69
N LEU A 17 1.71 -4.87 5.23
CA LEU A 17 2.39 -5.33 6.45
C LEU A 17 3.91 -5.41 6.33
N PRO A 18 4.51 -5.91 5.24
CA PRO A 18 5.97 -5.93 5.10
C PRO A 18 6.57 -4.52 5.13
N LEU A 19 5.88 -3.53 4.52
CA LEU A 19 6.33 -2.15 4.53
C LEU A 19 6.24 -1.55 5.92
N LEU A 20 5.10 -1.73 6.61
CA LEU A 20 4.88 -1.22 7.96
C LEU A 20 5.87 -1.83 8.96
N PHE A 21 6.17 -3.12 8.82
CA PHE A 21 7.18 -3.79 9.62
C PHE A 21 8.57 -3.20 9.37
N LEU A 22 8.96 -3.04 8.11
CA LEU A 22 10.25 -2.46 7.73
C LEU A 22 10.39 -1.03 8.26
N THR A 23 9.37 -0.19 8.11
CA THR A 23 9.39 1.19 8.59
C THR A 23 9.41 1.26 10.11
N THR A 24 8.73 0.35 10.81
CA THR A 24 8.79 0.25 12.28
C THR A 24 10.21 -0.06 12.76
N VAL A 25 10.85 -1.08 12.18
CA VAL A 25 12.22 -1.47 12.54
C VAL A 25 13.20 -0.34 12.25
N LEU A 26 13.11 0.29 11.07
CA LEU A 26 13.97 1.41 10.71
C LEU A 26 13.78 2.61 11.63
N PHE A 27 12.54 2.95 11.98
CA PHE A 27 12.24 4.08 12.86
C PHE A 27 12.87 3.87 14.25
N ILE A 28 12.71 2.68 14.83
CA ILE A 28 13.28 2.35 16.14
C ILE A 28 14.82 2.41 16.09
N ALA A 29 15.42 1.79 15.06
CA ALA A 29 16.87 1.70 14.92
C ALA A 29 17.53 3.08 14.73
N VAL A 30 17.00 3.91 13.82
CA VAL A 30 17.57 5.24 13.50
C VAL A 30 17.46 6.19 14.70
N ASN A 31 16.33 6.16 15.41
CA ASN A 31 16.10 7.05 16.56
C ASN A 31 16.66 6.50 17.88
N HIS A 32 17.23 5.29 17.89
CA HIS A 32 17.70 4.60 19.11
C HIS A 32 16.61 4.46 20.19
N GLU A 33 15.35 4.38 19.75
CA GLU A 33 14.15 4.42 20.57
C GLU A 33 13.76 3.00 21.04
N TYR A 34 14.61 2.39 21.85
CA TYR A 34 14.45 0.99 22.31
C TYR A 34 13.59 0.83 23.56
N SER A 35 13.04 1.92 24.11
CA SER A 35 12.18 1.83 25.29
C SER A 35 10.85 1.14 24.93
N LEU A 36 10.34 0.30 25.84
CA LEU A 36 9.06 -0.40 25.62
C LEU A 36 7.90 0.56 25.36
N TYR A 37 7.93 1.73 26.00
CA TYR A 37 6.95 2.79 25.77
C TYR A 37 7.02 3.30 24.32
N SER A 38 8.21 3.64 23.84
CA SER A 38 8.41 4.15 22.47
C SER A 38 8.01 3.10 21.42
N ILE A 39 8.41 1.84 21.63
CA ILE A 39 8.00 0.72 20.77
C ILE A 39 6.47 0.60 20.73
N PHE A 40 5.79 0.68 21.88
CA PHE A 40 4.33 0.62 21.94
C PHE A 40 3.68 1.78 21.16
N VAL A 41 4.16 3.01 21.34
CA VAL A 41 3.65 4.20 20.62
C VAL A 41 3.83 4.03 19.11
N VAL A 42 4.99 3.54 18.65
CA VAL A 42 5.26 3.29 17.23
C VAL A 42 4.31 2.22 16.66
N LEU A 43 4.06 1.14 17.41
CA LEU A 43 3.12 0.09 17.01
C LEU A 43 1.70 0.62 16.89
N VAL A 44 1.24 1.45 17.84
CA VAL A 44 -0.08 2.09 17.77
C VAL A 44 -0.18 2.99 16.54
N GLY A 45 0.85 3.80 16.27
CA GLY A 45 0.90 4.65 15.07
C GLY A 45 0.81 3.84 13.77
N HIS A 46 1.59 2.77 13.64
CA HIS A 46 1.53 1.90 12.46
C HIS A 46 0.19 1.15 12.36
N GLY A 47 -0.42 0.79 13.49
CA GLY A 47 -1.78 0.22 13.54
C GLY A 47 -2.84 1.18 12.99
N LEU A 48 -2.73 2.47 13.28
CA LEU A 48 -3.62 3.50 12.69
C LEU A 48 -3.40 3.64 11.18
N ILE A 49 -2.14 3.61 10.72
CA ILE A 49 -1.82 3.66 9.28
C ILE A 49 -2.40 2.42 8.57
N TYR A 50 -2.28 1.24 9.17
CA TYR A 50 -2.89 0.01 8.65
C TYR A 50 -4.42 0.13 8.56
N LEU A 51 -5.06 0.65 9.59
CA LEU A 51 -6.52 0.85 9.60
C LEU A 51 -6.94 1.84 8.51
N ALA A 52 -6.20 2.94 8.32
CA ALA A 52 -6.44 3.89 7.23
C ALA A 52 -6.31 3.22 5.86
N TYR A 53 -5.28 2.40 5.65
CA TYR A 53 -5.12 1.61 4.41
C TYR A 53 -6.31 0.66 4.18
N CYS A 54 -6.77 -0.04 5.22
CA CYS A 54 -7.91 -0.95 5.13
C CYS A 54 -9.22 -0.25 4.74
N ILE A 55 -9.44 0.97 5.21
CA ILE A 55 -10.66 1.72 4.89
C ILE A 55 -10.54 2.41 3.53
N LEU A 56 -9.39 3.01 3.24
CA LEU A 56 -9.23 3.93 2.12
C LEU A 56 -8.65 3.27 0.86
N THR A 57 -7.85 2.22 0.99
CA THR A 57 -7.11 1.64 -0.15
C THR A 57 -7.63 0.27 -0.55
N VAL A 58 -7.98 -0.60 0.42
CA VAL A 58 -8.44 -1.97 0.14
C VAL A 58 -9.73 -2.01 -0.71
N PRO A 59 -10.79 -1.21 -0.44
CA PRO A 59 -12.03 -1.30 -1.21
C PRO A 59 -11.83 -0.98 -2.70
N PHE A 60 -11.06 0.07 -3.00
CA PHE A 60 -10.76 0.46 -4.37
C PHE A 60 -9.85 -0.57 -5.07
N SER A 61 -8.80 -1.01 -4.38
CA SER A 61 -7.88 -2.04 -4.90
C SER A 61 -8.61 -3.36 -5.18
N TYR A 62 -9.60 -3.71 -4.36
CA TYR A 62 -10.46 -4.88 -4.56
C TYR A 62 -11.29 -4.75 -5.85
N ILE A 63 -11.94 -3.61 -6.08
CA ILE A 63 -12.73 -3.36 -7.30
C ILE A 63 -11.85 -3.52 -8.55
N PHE A 64 -10.67 -2.88 -8.57
CA PHE A 64 -9.71 -3.02 -9.68
C PHE A 64 -9.24 -4.46 -9.85
N SER A 65 -8.96 -5.17 -8.75
CA SER A 65 -8.51 -6.55 -8.78
C SER A 65 -9.56 -7.49 -9.37
N ILE A 66 -10.82 -7.36 -8.97
CA ILE A 66 -11.92 -8.15 -9.53
C ILE A 66 -12.11 -7.86 -11.01
N LEU A 67 -12.08 -6.58 -11.40
CA LEU A 67 -12.20 -6.18 -12.80
C LEU A 67 -11.08 -6.79 -13.65
N LEU A 68 -9.83 -6.61 -13.24
CA LEU A 68 -8.67 -7.15 -13.93
C LEU A 68 -8.67 -8.69 -13.96
N ASN A 69 -9.09 -9.35 -12.88
CA ASN A 69 -9.17 -10.81 -12.79
C ASN A 69 -10.26 -11.37 -13.73
N ARG A 70 -11.36 -10.64 -13.93
CA ARG A 70 -12.39 -11.00 -14.91
C ARG A 70 -11.87 -11.00 -16.34
N TYR A 71 -11.00 -10.05 -16.68
CA TYR A 71 -10.35 -9.96 -18.00
C TYR A 71 -9.03 -10.75 -18.11
N ASN A 72 -8.69 -11.56 -17.09
CA ASN A 72 -7.42 -12.30 -17.01
C ASN A 72 -6.16 -11.41 -17.13
N SER A 73 -6.30 -10.14 -16.76
CA SER A 73 -5.26 -9.12 -16.83
C SER A 73 -4.71 -8.75 -15.44
N LEU A 74 -5.10 -9.47 -14.37
CA LEU A 74 -4.54 -9.27 -13.03
C LEU A 74 -3.13 -9.86 -12.95
N ASN A 75 -2.13 -9.03 -13.23
CA ASN A 75 -0.72 -9.37 -13.24
C ASN A 75 0.09 -8.25 -12.55
N LEU A 76 1.41 -8.47 -12.38
CA LEU A 76 2.28 -7.51 -11.71
C LEU A 76 2.20 -6.09 -12.31
N LEU A 77 2.25 -5.97 -13.64
CA LEU A 77 2.24 -4.67 -14.31
C LEU A 77 0.95 -3.91 -14.05
N THR A 78 -0.20 -4.57 -14.21
CA THR A 78 -1.50 -3.92 -13.98
C THR A 78 -1.70 -3.58 -12.51
N ILE A 79 -1.20 -4.40 -11.59
CA ILE A 79 -1.16 -4.09 -10.16
C ILE A 79 -0.34 -2.82 -9.90
N CYS A 80 0.88 -2.71 -10.43
CA CYS A 80 1.70 -1.52 -10.27
C CYS A 80 1.01 -0.26 -10.82
N ILE A 81 0.40 -0.35 -12.01
CA ILE A 81 -0.36 0.77 -12.60
C ILE A 81 -1.53 1.17 -11.70
N THR A 82 -2.33 0.20 -11.24
CA THR A 82 -3.46 0.50 -10.33
C THR A 82 -3.00 1.08 -9.00
N SER A 83 -1.86 0.63 -8.46
CA SER A 83 -1.30 1.17 -7.22
C SER A 83 -0.95 2.66 -7.36
N LEU A 84 -0.34 3.06 -8.49
CA LEU A 84 -0.06 4.47 -8.79
C LEU A 84 -1.35 5.28 -8.97
N ILE A 85 -2.33 4.74 -9.70
CA ILE A 85 -3.63 5.41 -9.89
C ILE A 85 -4.30 5.67 -8.53
N ILE A 86 -4.33 4.67 -7.65
CA ILE A 86 -4.94 4.78 -6.32
C ILE A 86 -4.14 5.72 -5.42
N ALA A 87 -2.80 5.71 -5.48
CA ALA A 87 -1.96 6.59 -4.68
C ALA A 87 -2.09 8.08 -5.05
N THR A 88 -2.34 8.38 -6.34
CA THR A 88 -2.44 9.75 -6.86
C THR A 88 -3.39 10.67 -6.07
N PRO A 89 -4.68 10.32 -5.86
CA PRO A 89 -5.58 11.16 -5.09
C PRO A 89 -5.10 11.36 -3.63
N PHE A 90 -4.52 10.34 -3.00
CA PHE A 90 -3.99 10.47 -1.64
C PHE A 90 -2.85 11.47 -1.57
N PHE A 91 -1.91 11.40 -2.50
CA PHE A 91 -0.80 12.34 -2.52
C PHE A 91 -1.25 13.77 -2.83
N ILE A 92 -2.22 13.96 -3.74
CA ILE A 92 -2.80 15.29 -4.00
C ILE A 92 -3.47 15.84 -2.74
N LEU A 93 -4.29 15.03 -2.06
CA LEU A 93 -5.00 15.44 -0.85
C LEU A 93 -4.04 15.72 0.32
N LEU A 94 -3.00 14.91 0.50
CA LEU A 94 -1.98 15.11 1.53
C LEU A 94 -1.16 16.38 1.25
N GLY A 95 -0.75 16.60 -0.01
CA GLY A 95 -0.05 17.82 -0.42
C GLY A 95 -0.91 19.06 -0.21
N TRP A 96 -2.21 18.98 -0.56
CA TRP A 96 -3.17 20.05 -0.31
C TRP A 96 -3.38 20.30 1.19
N GLY A 97 -3.55 19.25 2.00
CA GLY A 97 -3.72 19.37 3.44
C GLY A 97 -2.53 20.01 4.14
N HIS A 98 -1.30 19.77 3.65
CA HIS A 98 -0.09 20.36 4.20
C HIS A 98 0.14 21.82 3.76
N THR A 99 -0.17 22.15 2.50
CA THR A 99 0.20 23.45 1.90
C THR A 99 -0.97 24.41 1.72
N GLY A 100 -2.21 23.93 1.88
CA GLY A 100 -3.45 24.66 1.59
C GLY A 100 -3.73 24.86 0.09
N LYS A 101 -2.84 24.38 -0.80
CA LYS A 101 -2.96 24.56 -2.25
C LYS A 101 -2.76 23.25 -2.99
N ILE A 102 -3.52 23.03 -4.06
CA ILE A 102 -3.28 21.92 -4.96
C ILE A 102 -2.09 22.31 -5.84
N ALA A 103 -1.04 21.47 -5.85
CA ALA A 103 0.12 21.71 -6.69
C ALA A 103 -0.28 21.66 -8.17
N GLU A 104 0.03 22.72 -8.92
CA GLU A 104 -0.18 22.76 -10.38
C GLU A 104 0.57 21.61 -11.07
N ASP A 105 1.76 21.28 -10.57
CA ASP A 105 2.59 20.18 -11.04
C ASP A 105 2.49 18.92 -10.14
N TRP A 106 1.27 18.50 -9.78
CA TRP A 106 1.06 17.33 -8.91
C TRP A 106 1.80 16.06 -9.37
N TRP A 107 1.93 15.86 -10.69
CA TRP A 107 2.59 14.71 -11.30
C TRP A 107 4.09 14.64 -10.97
N LYS A 108 4.72 15.78 -10.63
CA LYS A 108 6.13 15.81 -10.22
C LYS A 108 6.38 15.05 -8.92
N MET A 109 5.35 14.69 -8.14
CA MET A 109 5.57 13.81 -6.98
C MET A 109 6.22 12.48 -7.37
N TYR A 110 5.94 11.96 -8.57
CA TYR A 110 6.44 10.67 -9.02
C TYR A 110 7.89 10.72 -9.51
N THR A 111 8.46 11.92 -9.67
CA THR A 111 9.91 12.08 -9.86
C THR A 111 10.68 11.83 -8.55
N ASN A 112 9.99 11.97 -7.40
CA ASN A 112 10.56 11.59 -6.12
C ASN A 112 10.60 10.06 -6.00
N THR A 113 11.81 9.51 -5.98
CA THR A 113 12.04 8.06 -5.88
C THR A 113 11.37 7.44 -4.66
N TRP A 114 11.33 8.15 -3.53
CA TRP A 114 10.71 7.65 -2.30
C TRP A 114 9.19 7.58 -2.40
N ALA A 115 8.54 8.61 -2.97
CA ALA A 115 7.09 8.60 -3.16
C ALA A 115 6.66 7.46 -4.10
N SER A 116 7.37 7.30 -5.22
CA SER A 116 7.15 6.20 -6.16
C SER A 116 7.39 4.83 -5.52
N PHE A 117 8.43 4.69 -4.70
CA PHE A 117 8.69 3.45 -3.95
C PHE A 117 7.55 3.12 -2.99
N LEU A 118 7.11 4.08 -2.16
CA LEU A 118 6.01 3.88 -1.21
C LEU A 118 4.69 3.54 -1.92
N ALA A 119 4.43 4.10 -3.10
CA ALA A 119 3.24 3.80 -3.89
C ALA A 119 3.29 2.40 -4.52
N LEU A 120 4.47 1.92 -4.94
CA LEU A 120 4.60 0.65 -5.64
C LEU A 120 4.82 -0.54 -4.70
N PHE A 121 5.47 -0.33 -3.56
CA PHE A 121 5.88 -1.42 -2.68
C PHE A 121 4.70 -2.26 -2.16
N PRO A 122 3.57 -1.68 -1.66
CA PRO A 122 2.40 -2.48 -1.31
C PRO A 122 1.83 -3.26 -2.51
N GLY A 123 1.89 -2.70 -3.72
CA GLY A 123 1.50 -3.41 -4.94
C GLY A 123 2.39 -4.61 -5.25
N LEU A 124 3.71 -4.49 -5.04
CA LEU A 124 4.65 -5.61 -5.18
C LEU A 124 4.35 -6.71 -4.15
N CYS A 125 4.15 -6.33 -2.89
CA CYS A 125 3.76 -7.27 -1.84
C CYS A 125 2.42 -7.94 -2.14
N TYR A 126 1.42 -7.19 -2.61
CA TYR A 126 0.14 -7.72 -3.04
C TYR A 126 0.32 -8.80 -4.11
N TRP A 127 1.11 -8.53 -5.15
CA TRP A 127 1.39 -9.51 -6.19
C TRP A 127 2.04 -10.78 -5.63
N LEU A 128 3.05 -10.64 -4.76
CA LEU A 128 3.73 -11.76 -4.13
C LEU A 128 2.78 -12.60 -3.27
N PHE A 129 1.91 -11.97 -2.48
CA PHE A 129 0.91 -12.70 -1.71
C PHE A 129 -0.12 -13.37 -2.61
N LEU A 130 -0.55 -12.71 -3.68
CA LEU A 130 -1.55 -13.23 -4.61
C LEU A 130 -1.08 -14.51 -5.31
N ILE A 131 0.20 -14.60 -5.70
CA ILE A 131 0.74 -15.81 -6.34
C ILE A 131 1.04 -16.93 -5.33
N ASN A 132 1.41 -16.59 -4.09
CA ASN A 132 1.83 -17.57 -3.08
C ASN A 132 0.66 -18.10 -2.22
N LEU A 133 -0.42 -17.33 -2.08
CA LEU A 133 -1.67 -17.75 -1.44
C LEU A 133 -2.55 -18.62 -2.36
N LYS A 134 -2.08 -18.94 -3.57
CA LYS A 134 -2.75 -19.89 -4.42
C LYS A 134 -2.68 -21.25 -3.72
N ASP A 135 -3.81 -21.70 -3.20
CA ASP A 135 -3.94 -23.02 -2.60
C ASP A 135 -3.36 -24.07 -3.55
N LYS A 136 -2.57 -24.98 -2.98
CA LYS A 136 -2.23 -26.23 -3.64
C LYS A 136 -3.56 -26.95 -3.87
N GLU A 137 -4.04 -26.98 -5.12
CA GLU A 137 -5.04 -27.96 -5.55
C GLU A 137 -4.54 -29.38 -5.24
#